data_AF-A0A8B8LWF3-F1
#
_entry.id   AF-A0A8B8LWF3-F1
#
_cell.length_a   1.000
_cell.length_b   1.000
_cell.length_c   1.000
_cell.angle_alpha   90.00
_cell.angle_beta   90.00
_cell.angle_gamma   90.00
#
_symmetry.space_group_name_H-M   'P 1'
#
loop_
_entity.id
_entity.type
_entity.pdbx_description
1 polymer ?
#
loop_
_entity_poly.entity_id
_entity_poly.type
_entity_poly.pdbx_seq_one_letter_code
_entity_poly.pdbx_strand_id
1 'polypeptide(L)'
;MGEESSNQNQTEPQLPSVPETEQSPVQENQSETPDPPNAVVNPDPNEKTTSSVDQQVADHADKTDTGDSVDKDAMLARVVAEKRLALIKAWEESEKTKAENRAYKKNSAVGLWEDSRKASVEAQLKKIEESMERKKAEYVEKMRNKIAEIHRSAEEKRAFVEAQKREEFLDLEETAAKYRNRGNMPRKFFPCFSG
;
A
#
# COMPACT_ATOMS: atom_id res chain seq x y z
N MET A 1 -28.32 -5.86 73.52
CA MET A 1 -29.22 -4.68 73.45
C MET A 1 -28.68 -3.81 72.33
N GLY A 2 -29.38 -3.51 71.26
CA GLY A 2 -30.73 -3.83 70.81
C GLY A 2 -30.75 -3.59 69.31
N GLU A 3 -31.60 -4.33 68.64
CA GLU A 3 -31.83 -4.37 67.20
C GLU A 3 -32.36 -3.02 66.70
N GLU A 4 -32.07 -2.65 65.45
CA GLU A 4 -33.14 -2.54 64.44
C GLU A 4 -32.59 -2.32 63.03
N SER A 5 -33.13 -3.15 62.15
CA SER A 5 -32.96 -3.21 60.71
C SER A 5 -33.67 -2.05 60.02
N SER A 6 -33.15 -1.59 58.89
CA SER A 6 -34.03 -1.26 57.76
C SER A 6 -33.30 -1.43 56.44
N ASN A 7 -33.89 -2.31 55.65
CA ASN A 7 -33.48 -2.77 54.34
C ASN A 7 -34.45 -2.12 53.37
N GLN A 8 -33.98 -1.29 52.43
CA GLN A 8 -34.81 -0.89 51.28
C GLN A 8 -34.04 -0.98 49.97
N ASN A 9 -34.66 -1.77 49.12
CA ASN A 9 -34.39 -2.19 47.76
C ASN A 9 -34.01 -1.12 46.73
N GLN A 10 -33.23 -1.59 45.75
CA GLN A 10 -33.37 -1.43 44.30
C GLN A 10 -33.46 -0.01 43.72
N THR A 11 -32.55 0.32 42.81
CA THR A 11 -32.81 0.24 41.36
C THR A 11 -31.54 0.65 40.62
N GLU A 12 -30.90 -0.34 40.01
CA GLU A 12 -29.86 -0.18 39.01
C GLU A 12 -30.50 0.35 37.71
N PRO A 13 -30.05 1.47 37.13
CA PRO A 13 -30.48 1.87 35.81
C PRO A 13 -29.79 0.97 34.77
N GLN A 14 -30.53 -0.01 34.28
CA GLN A 14 -30.16 -0.74 33.07
C GLN A 14 -29.96 0.24 31.91
N LEU A 15 -28.78 0.18 31.29
CA LEU A 15 -28.54 0.83 30.01
C LEU A 15 -29.45 0.19 28.94
N PRO A 16 -30.13 1.00 28.11
CA PRO A 16 -30.97 0.48 27.04
C PRO A 16 -30.11 -0.27 26.02
N SER A 17 -30.50 -1.52 25.77
CA SER A 17 -30.06 -2.37 24.68
C SER A 17 -30.37 -1.67 23.35
N VAL A 18 -29.33 -1.35 22.58
CA VAL A 18 -29.42 -0.79 21.23
C VAL A 18 -29.16 -1.94 20.24
N PRO A 19 -29.99 -2.07 19.19
CA PRO A 19 -30.24 -3.34 18.52
C PRO A 19 -29.06 -3.89 17.73
N GLU A 20 -28.91 -5.19 17.90
CA GLU A 20 -28.24 -6.14 17.02
C GLU A 20 -28.64 -5.88 15.56
N THR A 21 -27.77 -5.20 14.83
CA THR A 21 -27.90 -5.10 13.37
C THR A 21 -27.44 -6.43 12.79
N GLU A 22 -28.41 -7.16 12.26
CA GLU A 22 -28.28 -8.41 11.51
C GLU A 22 -27.05 -8.39 10.59
N GLN A 23 -26.02 -9.14 10.98
CA GLN A 23 -25.01 -9.60 10.03
C GLN A 23 -25.60 -10.82 9.31
N SER A 24 -26.16 -10.58 8.13
CA SER A 24 -26.36 -11.63 7.14
C SER A 24 -24.99 -12.17 6.71
N PRO A 25 -24.73 -13.49 6.82
CA PRO A 25 -23.48 -14.06 6.34
C PRO A 25 -23.43 -14.00 4.80
N VAL A 26 -22.43 -13.28 4.31
CA VAL A 26 -22.04 -13.25 2.91
C VAL A 26 -21.66 -14.66 2.48
N GLN A 27 -22.30 -15.11 1.41
CA GLN A 27 -22.10 -16.41 0.79
C GLN A 27 -20.63 -16.69 0.49
N GLU A 28 -20.16 -17.79 1.05
CA GLU A 28 -18.92 -18.48 0.74
C GLU A 28 -18.96 -18.96 -0.72
N ASN A 29 -18.34 -18.19 -1.63
CA ASN A 29 -17.98 -18.71 -2.95
C ASN A 29 -16.56 -19.24 -2.87
N GLN A 30 -16.48 -20.57 -2.78
CA GLN A 30 -15.30 -21.38 -2.98
C GLN A 30 -14.65 -21.00 -4.32
N SER A 31 -13.38 -20.60 -4.29
CA SER A 31 -12.50 -20.64 -5.45
C SER A 31 -11.39 -21.62 -5.15
N GLU A 32 -11.46 -22.77 -5.82
CA GLU A 32 -10.41 -23.77 -5.89
C GLU A 32 -9.07 -23.12 -6.22
N THR A 33 -8.08 -23.40 -5.38
CA THR A 33 -6.67 -23.27 -5.73
C THR A 33 -6.24 -24.55 -6.46
N PRO A 34 -5.35 -24.46 -7.44
CA PRO A 34 -4.18 -25.33 -7.34
C PRO A 34 -2.87 -24.59 -7.61
N ASP A 35 -1.91 -24.78 -6.71
CA ASP A 35 -0.50 -24.45 -6.94
C ASP A 35 0.08 -25.30 -8.10
N PRO A 36 0.96 -24.75 -8.95
CA PRO A 36 1.85 -25.53 -9.80
C PRO A 36 3.16 -25.83 -9.04
N PRO A 37 3.85 -26.96 -9.34
CA PRO A 37 5.15 -26.75 -9.98
C PRO A 37 5.59 -27.90 -10.90
N ASN A 38 6.12 -27.58 -12.08
CA ASN A 38 7.57 -27.67 -12.34
C ASN A 38 7.96 -27.62 -13.83
N ALA A 39 9.20 -27.16 -14.01
CA ALA A 39 10.15 -27.46 -15.09
C ALA A 39 9.84 -26.87 -16.48
N VAL A 40 10.42 -25.72 -16.83
CA VAL A 40 11.77 -25.57 -17.42
C VAL A 40 11.92 -26.35 -18.72
N VAL A 41 11.87 -25.64 -19.86
CA VAL A 41 12.87 -25.72 -20.94
C VAL A 41 12.86 -24.37 -21.68
N ASN A 42 13.96 -23.61 -21.58
CA ASN A 42 14.33 -22.59 -22.55
C ASN A 42 15.11 -23.26 -23.68
N PRO A 43 14.89 -22.91 -24.96
CA PRO A 43 15.84 -23.22 -26.03
C PRO A 43 16.81 -22.03 -26.21
N ASP A 44 18.10 -22.30 -26.33
CA ASP A 44 19.08 -21.36 -26.88
C ASP A 44 19.72 -21.99 -28.14
N PRO A 45 20.12 -21.16 -29.13
CA PRO A 45 20.43 -21.53 -30.50
C PRO A 45 21.88 -21.92 -30.66
N ASN A 46 22.18 -22.83 -31.58
CA ASN A 46 23.54 -23.15 -31.94
C ASN A 46 23.83 -22.69 -33.37
N GLU A 47 24.50 -21.55 -33.48
CA GLU A 47 25.29 -21.19 -34.67
C GLU A 47 26.61 -21.95 -34.62
N LYS A 48 26.91 -22.74 -35.65
CA LYS A 48 28.31 -23.02 -35.99
C LYS A 48 28.49 -23.27 -37.47
N THR A 49 28.88 -22.20 -38.14
CA THR A 49 29.65 -22.16 -39.37
C THR A 49 30.90 -23.04 -39.26
N THR A 50 31.00 -24.06 -40.10
CA THR A 50 32.31 -24.56 -40.58
C THR A 50 32.16 -25.01 -42.03
N SER A 51 32.59 -24.12 -42.92
CA SER A 51 32.97 -24.43 -44.29
C SER A 51 34.29 -25.21 -44.24
N SER A 52 34.31 -26.43 -44.76
CA SER A 52 35.54 -27.11 -45.19
C SER A 52 35.27 -27.75 -46.54
N VAL A 53 35.91 -27.12 -47.53
CA VAL A 53 36.17 -27.62 -48.88
C VAL A 53 37.11 -28.81 -48.75
N ASP A 54 36.73 -29.97 -49.27
CA ASP A 54 37.68 -30.98 -49.68
C ASP A 54 37.40 -31.39 -51.11
N GLN A 55 38.42 -31.17 -51.92
CA GLN A 55 38.45 -31.34 -53.36
C GLN A 55 39.13 -32.67 -53.63
N GLN A 56 38.37 -33.63 -54.16
CA GLN A 56 38.96 -34.86 -54.69
C GLN A 56 38.59 -34.98 -56.18
N VAL A 57 39.63 -34.79 -57.00
CA VAL A 57 39.65 -35.03 -58.44
C VAL A 57 40.27 -36.40 -58.67
N ALA A 58 39.57 -37.26 -59.42
CA ALA A 58 40.08 -38.34 -60.28
C ALA A 58 38.87 -39.12 -60.84
N ASP A 59 38.87 -39.74 -62.00
CA ASP A 59 39.40 -39.40 -63.32
C ASP A 59 38.61 -40.29 -64.31
N HIS A 60 38.36 -39.79 -65.52
CA HIS A 60 37.95 -40.46 -66.77
C HIS A 60 37.14 -41.79 -66.80
N ALA A 61 35.94 -41.74 -67.42
CA ALA A 61 35.51 -42.77 -68.38
C ALA A 61 34.53 -42.19 -69.43
N ASP A 62 34.86 -42.47 -70.69
CA ASP A 62 34.25 -42.00 -71.92
C ASP A 62 32.99 -42.83 -72.28
N LYS A 63 31.96 -42.13 -72.79
CA LYS A 63 30.76 -42.60 -73.54
C LYS A 63 29.69 -43.43 -72.81
N THR A 64 28.56 -42.79 -72.47
CA THR A 64 27.21 -43.24 -72.88
C THR A 64 26.26 -42.03 -73.03
N ASP A 65 26.19 -41.46 -74.24
CA ASP A 65 25.16 -40.49 -74.63
C ASP A 65 23.80 -41.20 -74.78
N THR A 66 23.22 -41.72 -73.69
CA THR A 66 21.83 -42.22 -73.64
C THR A 66 21.23 -42.27 -72.20
N GLY A 67 22.03 -42.16 -71.13
CA GLY A 67 21.55 -42.24 -69.73
C GLY A 67 21.32 -40.90 -69.02
N ASP A 68 21.93 -39.82 -69.49
CA ASP A 68 21.98 -38.51 -68.81
C ASP A 68 20.64 -37.72 -68.85
N SER A 69 19.67 -38.17 -69.64
CA SER A 69 18.34 -37.52 -69.72
C SER A 69 17.43 -37.92 -68.55
N VAL A 70 17.46 -39.19 -68.11
CA VAL A 70 16.53 -39.70 -67.09
C VAL A 70 16.90 -39.21 -65.69
N ASP A 71 18.21 -39.08 -65.40
CA ASP A 71 18.70 -38.55 -64.13
C ASP A 71 18.40 -37.05 -63.97
N LYS A 72 18.45 -36.28 -65.06
CA LYS A 72 18.07 -34.86 -65.07
C LYS A 72 16.59 -34.68 -64.74
N ASP A 73 15.72 -35.48 -65.34
CA ASP A 73 14.27 -35.43 -65.06
C ASP A 73 13.97 -35.81 -63.60
N ALA A 74 14.68 -36.81 -63.06
CA ALA A 74 14.56 -37.18 -61.64
C ALA A 74 15.05 -36.07 -60.70
N MET A 75 16.16 -35.38 -61.03
CA MET A 75 16.64 -34.23 -60.28
C MET A 75 15.66 -33.05 -60.35
N LEU A 76 15.12 -32.74 -61.53
CA LEU A 76 14.10 -31.71 -61.70
C LEU A 76 12.84 -32.01 -60.88
N ALA A 77 12.38 -33.26 -60.85
CA ALA A 77 11.24 -33.67 -60.02
C ALA A 77 11.49 -33.44 -58.52
N ARG A 78 12.71 -33.73 -58.03
CA ARG A 78 13.11 -33.45 -56.65
C ARG A 78 13.10 -31.95 -56.35
N VAL A 79 13.72 -31.13 -57.21
CA VAL A 79 13.74 -29.68 -57.06
C VAL A 79 12.33 -29.09 -57.07
N VAL A 80 11.44 -29.59 -57.93
CA VAL A 80 10.02 -29.17 -57.97
C VAL A 80 9.30 -29.56 -56.69
N ALA A 81 9.51 -30.77 -56.17
CA ALA A 81 8.93 -31.22 -54.91
C ALA A 81 9.44 -30.39 -53.72
N GLU A 82 10.74 -30.10 -53.66
CA GLU A 82 11.36 -29.25 -52.65
C GLU A 82 10.79 -27.83 -52.71
N LYS A 83 10.67 -27.24 -53.90
CA LYS A 83 10.05 -25.93 -54.09
C LYS A 83 8.60 -25.91 -53.61
N ARG A 84 7.83 -26.96 -53.90
CA ARG A 84 6.44 -27.10 -53.41
C ARG A 84 6.39 -27.17 -51.89
N LEU A 85 7.25 -27.97 -51.27
CA LEU A 85 7.33 -28.11 -49.81
C LEU A 85 7.76 -26.80 -49.15
N ALA A 86 8.75 -26.10 -49.71
CA ALA A 86 9.20 -24.81 -49.22
C ALA A 86 8.07 -23.77 -49.26
N LEU A 87 7.29 -23.73 -50.35
CA LEU A 87 6.16 -22.82 -50.47
C LEU A 87 5.04 -23.14 -49.46
N ILE A 88 4.72 -24.42 -49.25
CA ILE A 88 3.74 -24.85 -48.24
C ILE A 88 4.21 -24.44 -46.83
N LYS A 89 5.48 -24.69 -46.50
CA LYS A 89 6.05 -24.30 -45.21
C LYS A 89 6.02 -22.79 -44.99
N ALA A 90 6.40 -22.00 -46.01
CA ALA A 90 6.36 -20.54 -45.92
C ALA A 90 4.93 -20.02 -45.73
N TRP A 91 3.95 -20.62 -46.41
CA TRP A 91 2.55 -20.29 -46.23
C TRP A 91 2.06 -20.65 -44.81
N GLU A 92 2.35 -21.86 -44.33
CA GLU A 92 2.00 -22.31 -43.00
C GLU A 92 2.57 -21.39 -41.92
N GLU A 93 3.85 -21.03 -42.02
CA GLU A 93 4.50 -20.11 -41.10
C GLU A 93 3.84 -18.74 -41.11
N SER A 94 3.48 -18.22 -42.30
CA SER A 94 2.76 -16.94 -42.40
C SER A 94 1.38 -16.97 -41.73
N GLU A 95 0.68 -18.11 -41.79
CA GLU A 95 -0.62 -18.28 -41.13
C GLU A 95 -0.46 -18.44 -39.61
N LYS A 96 0.60 -19.12 -39.14
CA LYS A 96 0.96 -19.19 -37.72
C LYS A 96 1.26 -17.81 -37.16
N THR A 97 2.12 -17.03 -37.81
CA THR A 97 2.43 -15.65 -37.38
C THR A 97 1.17 -14.78 -37.30
N LYS A 98 0.22 -14.92 -38.25
CA LYS A 98 -1.06 -14.21 -38.19
C LYS A 98 -1.92 -14.64 -36.99
N ALA A 99 -1.95 -15.94 -36.66
CA ALA A 99 -2.64 -16.43 -35.48
C ALA A 99 -2.00 -15.90 -34.19
N GLU A 100 -0.67 -15.94 -34.10
CA GLU A 100 0.10 -15.44 -32.96
C GLU A 100 -0.09 -13.94 -32.75
N ASN A 101 -0.02 -13.12 -33.81
CA ASN A 101 -0.24 -11.68 -33.71
C ASN A 101 -1.64 -11.35 -33.18
N ARG A 102 -2.66 -12.12 -33.59
CA ARG A 102 -4.03 -12.00 -33.07
C ARG A 102 -4.10 -12.37 -31.59
N ALA A 103 -3.42 -13.44 -31.17
CA ALA A 103 -3.34 -13.84 -29.77
C ALA A 103 -2.62 -12.79 -28.92
N TYR A 104 -1.47 -12.31 -29.37
CA TYR A 104 -0.67 -11.29 -28.69
C TYR A 104 -1.47 -10.01 -28.43
N LYS A 105 -2.24 -9.53 -29.42
CA LYS A 105 -3.13 -8.38 -29.26
C LYS A 105 -4.20 -8.60 -28.20
N LYS A 106 -4.82 -9.79 -28.18
CA LYS A 106 -5.83 -10.15 -27.17
C LYS A 106 -5.21 -10.22 -25.77
N ASN A 107 -4.07 -10.89 -25.63
CA ASN A 107 -3.38 -10.99 -24.34
C ASN A 107 -2.92 -9.63 -23.83
N SER A 108 -2.44 -8.75 -24.72
CA SER A 108 -2.09 -7.37 -24.35
C SER A 108 -3.31 -6.59 -23.86
N ALA A 109 -4.47 -6.75 -24.52
CA ALA A 109 -5.71 -6.10 -24.09
C ALA A 109 -6.18 -6.62 -22.70
N VAL A 110 -6.03 -7.93 -22.45
CA VAL A 110 -6.31 -8.53 -21.13
C VAL A 110 -5.37 -7.95 -20.07
N GLY A 111 -4.06 -7.89 -20.34
CA GLY A 111 -3.09 -7.31 -19.42
C GLY A 111 -3.40 -5.85 -19.05
N LEU A 112 -3.73 -5.01 -20.03
CA LEU A 112 -4.14 -3.63 -19.78
C LEU A 112 -5.42 -3.53 -18.94
N TRP A 113 -6.38 -4.43 -19.17
CA TRP A 113 -7.62 -4.47 -18.38
C TRP A 113 -7.37 -4.89 -16.94
N GLU A 114 -6.51 -5.89 -16.72
CA GLU A 114 -6.07 -6.30 -15.39
C GLU A 114 -5.37 -5.18 -14.64
N ASP A 115 -4.43 -4.50 -15.29
CA ASP A 115 -3.69 -3.38 -14.70
C ASP A 115 -4.63 -2.22 -14.36
N SER A 116 -5.59 -1.91 -15.22
CA SER A 116 -6.64 -0.92 -14.93
C SER A 116 -7.45 -1.31 -13.69
N ARG A 117 -7.77 -2.60 -13.50
CA ARG A 117 -8.53 -3.06 -12.35
C ARG A 117 -7.69 -3.04 -11.07
N LYS A 118 -6.43 -3.47 -11.13
CA LYS A 118 -5.47 -3.38 -10.02
C LYS A 118 -5.30 -1.94 -9.56
N ALA A 119 -5.03 -1.01 -10.48
CA ALA A 119 -4.89 0.41 -10.17
C ALA A 119 -6.15 1.00 -9.51
N SER A 120 -7.34 0.57 -9.93
CA SER A 120 -8.61 0.99 -9.30
C SER A 120 -8.74 0.52 -7.85
N VAL A 121 -8.29 -0.70 -7.53
CA VAL A 121 -8.31 -1.23 -6.16
C VAL A 121 -7.24 -0.58 -5.30
N GLU A 122 -6.03 -0.41 -5.83
CA GLU A 122 -4.93 0.29 -5.14
C GLU A 122 -5.28 1.75 -4.81
N ALA A 123 -5.98 2.45 -5.71
CA ALA A 123 -6.46 3.80 -5.46
C ALA A 123 -7.49 3.85 -4.31
N GLN A 124 -8.35 2.84 -4.18
CA GLN A 124 -9.28 2.73 -3.06
C GLN A 124 -8.56 2.49 -1.74
N LEU A 125 -7.57 1.59 -1.73
CA LEU A 125 -6.72 1.35 -0.56
C LEU A 125 -6.03 2.63 -0.10
N LYS A 126 -5.37 3.35 -1.02
CA LYS A 126 -4.70 4.61 -0.72
C LYS A 126 -5.64 5.67 -0.15
N LYS A 127 -6.88 5.75 -0.65
CA LYS A 127 -7.91 6.66 -0.13
C LYS A 127 -8.28 6.32 1.32
N ILE A 128 -8.39 5.02 1.64
CA ILE A 128 -8.67 4.56 3.01
C ILE A 128 -7.51 4.93 3.92
N GLU A 129 -6.27 4.65 3.51
CA GLU A 129 -5.06 5.00 4.27
C GLU A 129 -4.96 6.49 4.56
N GLU A 130 -5.17 7.35 3.56
CA GLU A 130 -5.17 8.81 3.74
C GLU A 130 -6.27 9.26 4.72
N SER A 131 -7.44 8.64 4.65
CA SER A 131 -8.54 8.95 5.58
C SER A 131 -8.22 8.59 7.03
N MET A 132 -7.49 7.50 7.24
CA MET A 132 -7.05 7.07 8.56
C MET A 132 -5.93 7.96 9.09
N GLU A 133 -4.99 8.35 8.23
CA GLU A 133 -3.91 9.26 8.62
C GLU A 133 -4.43 10.66 8.98
N ARG A 134 -5.40 11.17 8.22
CA ARG A 134 -6.08 12.43 8.55
C ARG A 134 -6.75 12.38 9.93
N LYS A 135 -7.50 11.31 10.22
CA LYS A 135 -8.12 11.11 11.54
C LYS A 135 -7.07 11.06 12.65
N LYS A 136 -5.96 10.34 12.45
CA LYS A 136 -4.88 10.30 13.44
C LYS A 136 -4.32 11.71 13.71
N ALA A 137 -4.05 12.49 12.67
CA ALA A 137 -3.57 13.86 12.81
C ALA A 137 -4.56 14.75 13.58
N GLU A 138 -5.85 14.68 13.26
CA GLU A 138 -6.91 15.41 13.96
C GLU A 138 -6.97 15.05 15.46
N TYR A 139 -6.84 13.76 15.82
CA TYR A 139 -6.83 13.34 17.22
C TYR A 139 -5.59 13.82 17.97
N VAL A 140 -4.42 13.77 17.32
CA VAL A 140 -3.18 14.30 17.89
C VAL A 140 -3.30 15.79 18.15
N GLU A 141 -3.85 16.55 17.21
CA GLU A 141 -4.09 17.99 17.36
C GLU A 141 -5.07 18.29 18.50
N LYS A 142 -6.21 17.58 18.58
CA LYS A 142 -7.17 17.72 19.69
C LYS A 142 -6.50 17.50 21.04
N MET A 143 -5.64 16.48 21.15
CA MET A 143 -4.94 16.19 22.40
C MET A 143 -3.92 17.29 22.75
N ARG A 144 -3.18 17.80 21.76
CA ARG A 144 -2.26 18.93 21.95
C ARG A 144 -3.00 20.20 22.37
N ASN A 145 -4.14 20.50 21.76
CA ASN A 145 -4.98 21.63 22.14
C ASN A 145 -5.47 21.48 23.59
N LYS A 146 -5.85 20.27 24.01
CA LYS A 146 -6.28 20.05 25.40
C LYS A 146 -5.15 20.28 26.40
N ILE A 147 -3.94 19.84 26.07
CA ILE A 147 -2.75 20.10 26.88
C ILE A 147 -2.48 21.61 26.95
N ALA A 148 -2.58 22.32 25.82
CA ALA A 148 -2.40 23.77 25.77
C ALA A 148 -3.46 24.53 26.59
N GLU A 149 -4.73 24.11 26.54
CA GLU A 149 -5.79 24.66 27.40
C GLU A 149 -5.46 24.50 28.89
N ILE A 150 -5.04 23.31 29.31
CA ILE A 150 -4.65 23.05 30.71
C ILE A 150 -3.49 23.96 31.11
N HIS A 151 -2.49 24.11 30.24
CA HIS A 151 -1.34 24.97 30.50
C HIS A 151 -1.76 26.43 30.65
N ARG A 152 -2.56 26.94 29.70
CA ARG A 152 -3.10 28.30 29.72
C ARG A 152 -3.92 28.56 30.99
N SER A 153 -4.84 27.67 31.35
CA SER A 153 -5.63 27.83 32.59
C SER A 153 -4.76 27.81 33.85
N ALA A 154 -3.66 27.05 33.86
CA ALA A 154 -2.71 27.08 34.96
C ALA A 154 -1.94 28.41 35.03
N GLU A 155 -1.52 28.95 33.88
CA GLU A 155 -0.87 30.26 33.79
C GLU A 155 -1.80 31.40 34.21
N GLU A 156 -3.06 31.38 33.80
CA GLU A 156 -4.08 32.35 34.21
C GLU A 156 -4.25 32.36 35.75
N LYS A 157 -4.28 31.18 36.39
CA LYS A 157 -4.31 31.08 37.86
C LYS A 157 -3.05 31.63 38.52
N ARG A 158 -1.87 31.36 37.97
CA ARG A 158 -0.61 31.90 38.49
C ARG A 158 -0.57 33.43 38.36
N ALA A 159 -1.02 33.96 37.23
CA ALA A 159 -1.11 35.40 36.99
C ALA A 159 -2.09 36.07 37.96
N PHE A 160 -3.22 35.43 38.24
CA PHE A 160 -4.20 35.92 39.23
C PHE A 160 -3.60 36.00 40.65
N VAL A 161 -2.92 34.95 41.11
CA VAL A 161 -2.25 34.95 42.42
C VAL A 161 -1.17 36.04 42.51
N GLU A 162 -0.39 36.21 41.45
CA GLU A 162 0.63 37.26 41.40
C GLU A 162 0.02 38.67 41.38
N ALA A 163 -1.14 38.86 40.74
CA ALA A 163 -1.89 40.12 40.79
C ALA A 163 -2.42 40.42 42.19
N GLN A 164 -3.04 39.45 42.87
CA GLN A 164 -3.51 39.61 44.25
C GLN A 164 -2.37 39.94 45.20
N LYS A 165 -1.24 39.25 45.08
CA LYS A 165 -0.03 39.55 45.86
C LYS A 165 0.42 40.99 45.65
N ARG A 166 0.40 41.50 44.41
CA ARG A 166 0.80 42.89 44.12
C ARG A 166 -0.19 43.91 44.70
N GLU A 167 -1.48 43.61 44.66
CA GLU A 167 -2.52 44.42 45.29
C GLU A 167 -2.30 44.53 46.80
N GLU A 168 -2.11 43.39 47.49
CA GLU A 168 -1.82 43.38 48.93
C GLU A 168 -0.54 44.19 49.28
N PHE A 169 0.49 44.11 48.44
CA PHE A 169 1.71 44.90 48.63
C PHE A 169 1.45 46.41 48.50
N LEU A 170 0.64 46.83 47.53
CA LEU A 170 0.27 48.24 47.35
C LEU A 170 -0.57 48.74 48.54
N ASP A 171 -1.52 47.95 49.03
CA ASP A 171 -2.33 48.29 50.21
C ASP A 171 -1.48 48.42 51.48
N LEU A 172 -0.52 47.53 51.67
CA LEU A 172 0.45 47.60 52.77
C LEU A 172 1.33 48.83 52.66
N GLU A 173 1.81 49.17 51.46
CA GLU A 173 2.61 50.36 51.22
C GLU A 173 1.82 51.65 51.49
N GLU A 174 0.57 51.72 51.00
CA GLU A 174 -0.34 52.84 51.25
C GLU A 174 -0.62 52.99 52.76
N THR A 175 -0.90 51.87 53.44
CA THR A 175 -1.11 51.85 54.89
C THR A 175 0.14 52.29 55.66
N ALA A 176 1.32 51.82 55.26
CA ALA A 176 2.59 52.25 55.85
C ALA A 176 2.84 53.75 55.63
N ALA A 177 2.53 54.29 54.45
CA ALA A 177 2.61 55.72 54.16
C ALA A 177 1.66 56.54 55.05
N LYS A 178 0.42 56.07 55.26
CA LYS A 178 -0.54 56.68 56.19
C LYS A 178 0.02 56.76 57.62
N TYR A 179 0.67 55.70 58.12
CA TYR A 179 1.32 55.70 59.44
C TYR A 179 2.49 56.69 59.52
N ARG A 180 3.37 56.73 58.50
CA ARG A 180 4.48 57.69 58.42
C ARG A 180 4.00 59.14 58.45
N ASN A 181 2.93 59.46 57.71
CA ASN A 181 2.37 60.81 57.65
C ASN A 181 1.69 61.24 58.95
N ARG A 182 1.03 60.31 59.65
CA ARG A 182 0.34 60.60 60.93
C ARG A 182 1.27 60.61 62.15
N GLY A 183 2.48 60.07 62.06
CA GLY A 183 3.42 59.95 63.19
C GLY A 183 3.03 58.90 64.23
N ASN A 184 2.05 58.04 63.94
CA ASN A 184 1.61 56.98 64.84
C ASN A 184 2.25 55.65 64.46
N MET A 185 2.78 54.91 65.44
CA MET A 185 3.30 53.55 65.23
C MET A 185 2.16 52.53 65.06
N PRO A 186 2.30 51.53 64.17
CA PRO A 186 1.36 50.43 64.05
C PRO A 186 1.19 49.73 65.40
N ARG A 187 -0.06 49.58 65.87
CA ARG A 187 -0.36 49.04 67.21
C ARG A 187 -0.27 47.52 67.32
N LYS A 188 -0.08 46.79 66.21
CA LYS A 188 0.16 45.34 66.21
C LYS A 188 1.62 45.06 65.83
N PHE A 189 2.44 44.79 66.84
CA PHE A 189 3.77 44.23 66.68
C PHE A 189 3.64 42.72 66.36
N PHE A 190 4.40 42.23 65.38
CA PHE A 190 4.35 40.86 64.88
C PHE A 190 4.65 39.82 65.99
N PRO A 191 3.76 38.84 66.26
CA PRO A 191 3.96 37.87 67.34
C PRO A 191 4.78 36.62 66.94
N CYS A 192 5.60 36.63 65.88
CA CYS A 192 6.32 35.40 65.47
C CYS A 192 7.67 35.62 64.77
N PHE A 193 8.62 36.26 65.46
CA PHE A 193 10.06 36.22 65.10
C PHE A 193 10.92 35.53 66.19
N SER A 194 10.33 34.60 66.92
CA SER A 194 11.02 33.78 67.93
C SER A 194 10.65 32.31 67.72
N GLY A 195 11.56 31.54 67.14
CA GLY A 195 11.42 30.09 66.92
C GLY A 195 12.14 29.63 65.67
#